data_AF-A0A1C5NFE8-F1
#
_entry.id   AF-A0A1C5NFE8-F1
#
_cell.length_a   1.000
_cell.length_b   1.000
_cell.length_c   1.000
_cell.angle_alpha   90.00
_cell.angle_beta   90.00
_cell.angle_gamma   90.00
#
_symmetry.space_group_name_H-M   'P 1'
#
loop_
_entity.id
_entity.type
_entity.pdbx_description
1 polymer ?
#
loop_
_entity_poly.entity_id
_entity_poly.type
_entity_poly.pdbx_seq_one_letter_code
_entity_poly.pdbx_strand_id
1 'polypeptide(L)'
;MKIGAITIGQAPRTDVTADILHIFDDSLELVQAGGLDGLTKEQIAEFAPGKDDYVLVSRLTDGSSVTFAERHILPRLQDAINRMEDEGCSLIMMFCTGSFPETLSTRKIPMIYPCELLNRLVPLMTKKSDIICMTPSPLQTEQCENKWKKYVDHVKAVSASPYGEWDALEKAAEEIKNSEADLIVLDCIGYTQEMKKMFAEKTGKKVVLPRTLLARVVSELTDI
;
A
#
# COMPACT_ATOMS: atom_id res chain seq x y z
N MET A 1 -5.57 -2.64 -23.06
CA MET A 1 -5.72 -1.31 -22.42
C MET A 1 -4.44 -0.98 -21.66
N LYS A 2 -4.05 0.29 -21.47
CA LYS A 2 -2.82 0.66 -20.72
C LYS A 2 -3.15 1.27 -19.36
N ILE A 3 -2.62 0.71 -18.27
CA ILE A 3 -2.77 1.23 -16.91
C ILE A 3 -1.41 1.63 -16.35
N GLY A 4 -1.35 2.80 -15.69
CA GLY A 4 -0.17 3.22 -14.94
C GLY A 4 -0.19 2.70 -13.50
N ALA A 5 0.96 2.28 -12.98
CA ALA A 5 1.15 1.93 -11.58
C ALA A 5 2.36 2.67 -11.00
N ILE A 6 2.10 3.52 -10.02
CA ILE A 6 3.12 4.38 -9.40
C ILE A 6 3.48 3.86 -8.02
N THR A 7 4.76 3.76 -7.71
CA THR A 7 5.26 3.39 -6.37
C THR A 7 6.10 4.53 -5.80
N ILE A 8 6.08 4.68 -4.47
CA ILE A 8 6.98 5.62 -3.78
C ILE A 8 8.45 5.19 -3.84
N GLY A 9 8.71 3.90 -4.03
CA GLY A 9 10.05 3.34 -4.13
C GLY A 9 10.55 3.29 -5.57
N GLN A 10 11.16 2.16 -5.92
CA GLN A 10 11.59 1.87 -7.29
C GLN A 10 10.62 0.91 -7.97
N ALA A 11 10.44 1.10 -9.27
CA ALA A 11 9.73 0.20 -10.16
C ALA A 11 10.71 -0.71 -10.94
N PRO A 12 10.28 -1.89 -11.39
CA PRO A 12 8.95 -2.50 -11.18
C PRO A 12 8.79 -3.10 -9.78
N ARG A 13 7.55 -3.10 -9.26
CA ARG A 13 7.17 -3.77 -8.01
C ARG A 13 6.74 -5.20 -8.27
N THR A 14 7.69 -6.05 -8.65
CA THR A 14 7.45 -7.47 -8.96
C THR A 14 6.82 -8.23 -7.80
N ASP A 15 7.12 -7.83 -6.57
CA ASP A 15 6.54 -8.35 -5.34
C ASP A 15 5.05 -8.03 -5.18
N VAL A 16 4.57 -6.91 -5.73
CA VAL A 16 3.15 -6.54 -5.75
C VAL A 16 2.47 -7.16 -6.96
N THR A 17 3.07 -7.06 -8.15
CA THR A 17 2.47 -7.53 -9.40
C THR A 17 2.26 -9.05 -9.43
N ALA A 18 3.08 -9.83 -8.73
CA ALA A 18 2.89 -11.27 -8.57
C ALA A 18 1.50 -11.65 -8.01
N ASP A 19 0.94 -10.82 -7.12
CA ASP A 19 -0.37 -11.06 -6.48
C ASP A 19 -1.55 -10.48 -7.25
N ILE A 20 -1.33 -9.64 -8.28
CA ILE A 20 -2.41 -8.88 -8.90
C ILE A 20 -2.52 -9.04 -10.41
N LEU A 21 -1.46 -9.43 -11.13
CA LEU A 21 -1.53 -9.53 -12.59
C LEU A 21 -2.59 -10.53 -13.06
N HIS A 22 -2.78 -11.63 -12.34
CA HIS A 22 -3.81 -12.64 -12.63
C HIS A 22 -5.25 -12.15 -12.42
N ILE A 23 -5.45 -10.96 -11.84
CA ILE A 23 -6.77 -10.34 -11.65
C ILE A 23 -7.17 -9.54 -12.90
N PHE A 24 -6.18 -9.07 -13.67
CA PHE A 24 -6.42 -8.30 -14.88
C PHE A 24 -6.52 -9.21 -16.11
N ASP A 25 -7.19 -8.71 -17.15
CA ASP A 25 -7.19 -9.35 -18.47
C ASP A 25 -5.78 -9.37 -19.10
N ASP A 26 -5.45 -10.46 -19.81
CA ASP A 26 -4.13 -10.66 -20.43
C ASP A 26 -3.76 -9.59 -21.48
N SER A 27 -4.75 -8.86 -22.02
CA SER A 27 -4.55 -7.76 -22.98
C SER A 27 -4.20 -6.42 -22.32
N LEU A 28 -4.10 -6.39 -20.99
CA LEU A 28 -3.75 -5.20 -20.22
C LEU A 28 -2.23 -5.00 -20.18
N GLU A 29 -1.80 -3.80 -20.58
CA GLU A 29 -0.42 -3.34 -20.44
C GLU A 29 -0.28 -2.55 -19.14
N LEU A 30 0.59 -3.01 -18.24
CA LEU A 30 0.88 -2.34 -16.98
C LEU A 30 2.20 -1.57 -17.06
N VAL A 31 2.13 -0.24 -17.13
CA VAL A 31 3.30 0.65 -17.10
C VAL A 31 3.61 1.01 -15.66
N GLN A 32 4.86 0.84 -15.23
CA GLN A 32 5.28 1.09 -13.85
C GLN A 32 6.32 2.20 -13.77
N ALA A 33 6.21 3.04 -12.74
CA ALA A 33 7.24 4.04 -12.42
C ALA A 33 7.34 4.26 -10.90
N GLY A 34 8.54 4.57 -10.44
CA GLY A 34 8.87 4.80 -9.04
C GLY A 34 9.39 6.21 -8.76
N GLY A 35 9.04 6.74 -7.59
CA GLY A 35 9.58 8.02 -7.09
C GLY A 35 11.11 7.99 -6.90
N LEU A 36 11.69 6.82 -6.68
CA LEU A 36 13.14 6.63 -6.51
C LEU A 36 13.83 6.01 -7.74
N ASP A 37 13.14 5.94 -8.88
CA ASP A 37 13.73 5.41 -10.11
C ASP A 37 14.97 6.23 -10.52
N GLY A 38 16.01 5.52 -10.93
CA GLY A 38 17.28 6.09 -11.35
C GLY A 38 18.20 6.61 -10.22
N LEU A 39 17.79 6.50 -8.95
CA LEU A 39 18.61 6.93 -7.81
C LEU A 39 19.44 5.78 -7.23
N THR A 40 20.66 6.10 -6.79
CA THR A 40 21.50 5.18 -6.02
C THR A 40 21.15 5.21 -4.53
N LYS A 41 21.65 4.23 -3.76
CA LYS A 41 21.41 4.17 -2.31
C LYS A 41 21.96 5.40 -1.59
N GLU A 42 23.10 5.89 -2.04
CA GLU A 42 23.77 7.07 -1.47
C GLU A 42 22.92 8.32 -1.68
N GLN A 43 22.33 8.48 -2.86
CA GLN A 43 21.41 9.59 -3.15
C GLN A 43 20.11 9.49 -2.34
N ILE A 44 19.59 8.28 -2.16
CA ILE A 44 18.38 8.05 -1.35
C ILE A 44 18.66 8.36 0.14
N ALA A 45 19.87 8.09 0.63
CA ALA A 45 20.24 8.39 2.01
C ALA A 45 20.17 9.89 2.34
N GLU A 46 20.33 10.77 1.34
CA GLU A 46 20.15 12.22 1.48
C GLU A 46 18.69 12.62 1.73
N PHE A 47 17.72 11.72 1.50
CA PHE A 47 16.28 11.95 1.70
C PHE A 47 15.80 11.49 3.08
N ALA A 48 16.72 11.24 4.02
CA ALA A 48 16.39 10.84 5.38
C ALA A 48 15.40 11.82 6.04
N PRO A 49 14.39 11.32 6.76
CA PRO A 49 13.34 12.18 7.32
C PRO A 49 13.83 13.04 8.48
N GLY A 50 13.35 14.29 8.53
CA GLY A 50 13.45 15.17 9.70
C GLY A 50 12.38 14.88 10.76
N LYS A 51 12.38 15.66 11.84
CA LYS A 51 11.50 15.47 13.01
C LYS A 51 10.01 15.61 12.69
N ASP A 52 9.67 16.51 11.76
CA ASP A 52 8.28 16.85 11.42
C ASP A 52 7.87 16.29 10.04
N ASP A 53 8.73 15.46 9.43
CA ASP A 53 8.48 14.91 8.10
C ASP A 53 7.53 13.71 8.16
N TYR A 54 6.69 13.57 7.14
CA TYR A 54 5.91 12.37 6.92
C TYR A 54 6.84 11.23 6.44
N VAL A 55 6.97 10.19 7.27
CA VAL A 55 7.92 9.10 7.06
C VAL A 55 7.33 8.04 6.13
N LEU A 56 8.06 7.76 5.05
CA LEU A 56 7.75 6.69 4.11
C LEU A 56 8.78 5.57 4.19
N VAL A 57 8.30 4.34 4.08
CA VAL A 57 9.13 3.13 4.00
C VAL A 57 8.81 2.42 2.70
N SER A 58 9.82 2.11 1.90
CA SER A 58 9.64 1.40 0.64
C SER A 58 10.73 0.36 0.40
N ARG A 59 10.42 -0.61 -0.45
CA ARG A 59 11.35 -1.65 -0.91
C ARG A 59 11.99 -1.21 -2.23
N LEU A 60 13.30 -1.36 -2.34
CA LEU A 60 14.08 -1.15 -3.56
C LEU A 60 14.06 -2.41 -4.44
N THR A 61 14.47 -2.28 -5.71
CA THR A 61 14.52 -3.41 -6.65
C THR A 61 15.52 -4.50 -6.25
N ASP A 62 16.54 -4.14 -5.45
CA ASP A 62 17.50 -5.11 -4.89
C ASP A 62 16.98 -5.84 -3.64
N GLY A 63 15.73 -5.56 -3.23
CA GLY A 63 15.07 -6.19 -2.10
C GLY A 63 15.29 -5.50 -0.76
N SER A 64 16.24 -4.56 -0.66
CA SER A 64 16.47 -3.79 0.57
C SER A 64 15.35 -2.77 0.83
N SER A 65 15.17 -2.36 2.09
CA SER A 65 14.20 -1.33 2.48
C SER A 65 14.88 -0.01 2.78
N VAL A 66 14.26 1.10 2.37
CA VAL A 66 14.72 2.46 2.67
C VAL A 66 13.62 3.27 3.34
N THR A 67 14.03 4.25 4.14
CA THR A 67 13.16 5.20 4.82
C THR A 67 13.52 6.61 4.39
N PHE A 68 12.53 7.41 3.98
CA PHE A 68 12.74 8.76 3.46
C PHE A 68 11.53 9.65 3.74
N ALA A 69 11.72 10.97 3.66
CA ALA A 69 10.63 11.93 3.78
C ALA A 69 9.84 12.08 2.48
N GLU A 70 8.51 12.15 2.58
CA GLU A 70 7.57 12.32 1.46
C GLU A 70 7.94 13.50 0.54
N ARG A 71 8.33 14.65 1.11
CA ARG A 71 8.61 15.87 0.34
C ARG A 71 9.66 15.71 -0.77
N HIS A 72 10.58 14.76 -0.63
CA HIS A 72 11.63 14.52 -1.64
C HIS A 72 11.12 13.77 -2.88
N ILE A 73 10.05 12.97 -2.72
CA ILE A 73 9.53 12.15 -3.81
C ILE A 73 8.33 12.78 -4.53
N LEU A 74 7.59 13.70 -3.91
CA LEU A 74 6.38 14.28 -4.51
C LEU A 74 6.58 14.87 -5.92
N PRO A 75 7.63 15.68 -6.19
CA PRO A 75 7.85 16.19 -7.55
C PRO A 75 8.13 15.06 -8.55
N ARG A 76 8.89 14.04 -8.13
CA ARG A 76 9.25 12.89 -8.98
C ARG A 76 8.05 12.01 -9.29
N LEU A 77 7.14 11.83 -8.33
CA LEU A 77 5.87 11.15 -8.54
C LEU A 77 5.00 11.94 -9.53
N GLN A 78 4.92 13.26 -9.40
CA GLN A 78 4.15 14.09 -10.33
C GLN A 78 4.68 14.01 -11.76
N ASP A 79 6.01 14.00 -11.94
CA ASP A 79 6.62 13.80 -13.26
C ASP A 79 6.30 12.42 -13.84
N ALA A 80 6.28 11.37 -13.01
CA ALA A 80 5.87 10.03 -13.43
C ALA A 80 4.39 9.98 -13.85
N ILE A 81 3.50 10.64 -13.10
CA ILE A 81 2.07 10.78 -13.43
C ILE A 81 1.91 11.44 -14.80
N ASN A 82 2.57 12.58 -15.01
CA ASN A 82 2.47 13.33 -16.26
C ASN A 82 2.93 12.48 -17.46
N ARG A 83 4.06 11.77 -17.32
CA ARG A 83 4.54 10.85 -18.35
C ARG A 83 3.56 9.72 -18.65
N MET A 84 2.99 9.08 -17.63
CA MET A 84 2.00 8.01 -17.83
C MET A 84 0.76 8.50 -18.59
N GLU A 85 0.30 9.72 -18.31
CA GLU A 85 -0.77 10.35 -19.08
C GLU A 85 -0.37 10.59 -20.54
N ASP A 86 0.83 11.13 -20.78
CA ASP A 86 1.34 11.39 -22.14
C ASP A 86 1.58 10.09 -22.93
N GLU A 87 1.91 8.99 -22.24
CA GLU A 87 2.06 7.64 -22.80
C GLU A 87 0.72 6.92 -23.05
N GLY A 88 -0.40 7.55 -22.71
CA GLY A 88 -1.75 7.07 -23.01
C GLY A 88 -2.32 6.09 -21.99
N CYS A 89 -1.89 6.13 -20.73
CA CYS A 89 -2.57 5.36 -19.67
C CYS A 89 -4.02 5.84 -19.52
N SER A 90 -4.97 4.91 -19.34
CA SER A 90 -6.39 5.22 -19.15
C SER A 90 -6.75 5.56 -17.70
N LEU A 91 -5.94 5.07 -16.75
CA LEU A 91 -5.99 5.38 -15.33
C LEU A 91 -4.61 5.11 -14.70
N ILE A 92 -4.39 5.63 -13.50
CA ILE A 92 -3.19 5.37 -12.70
C ILE A 92 -3.60 4.83 -11.34
N MET A 93 -2.91 3.79 -10.86
CA MET A 93 -3.07 3.27 -9.51
C MET A 93 -1.81 3.46 -8.67
N MET A 94 -1.98 3.74 -7.38
CA MET A 94 -0.86 3.94 -6.43
C MET A 94 -0.51 2.63 -5.71
N PHE A 95 0.74 2.19 -5.83
CA PHE A 95 1.33 1.10 -5.05
C PHE A 95 1.90 1.63 -3.72
N CYS A 96 1.03 2.24 -2.93
CA CYS A 96 1.32 2.71 -1.58
C CYS A 96 0.00 2.94 -0.82
N THR A 97 -0.06 2.58 0.46
CA THR A 97 -1.19 2.89 1.36
C THR A 97 -0.98 4.17 2.16
N GLY A 98 0.05 4.95 1.84
CA GLY A 98 0.23 6.29 2.39
C GLY A 98 -0.84 7.26 1.89
N SER A 99 -1.14 8.27 2.69
CA SER A 99 -1.89 9.45 2.25
C SER A 99 -0.93 10.40 1.54
N PHE A 100 -1.38 11.00 0.45
CA PHE A 100 -0.62 11.97 -0.34
C PHE A 100 -1.39 13.29 -0.44
N PRO A 101 -0.71 14.43 -0.60
CA PRO A 101 -1.37 15.71 -0.75
C PRO A 101 -2.15 15.78 -2.06
N GLU A 102 -3.24 16.57 -2.08
CA GLU A 102 -4.07 16.81 -3.26
C GLU A 102 -3.31 17.43 -4.45
N THR A 103 -2.14 18.01 -4.18
CA THR A 103 -1.25 18.52 -5.23
C THR A 103 -0.73 17.40 -6.14
N LEU A 104 -0.63 16.17 -5.64
CA LEU A 104 -0.31 15.00 -6.46
C LEU A 104 -1.55 14.54 -7.22
N SER A 105 -1.63 14.91 -8.49
CA SER A 105 -2.85 14.80 -9.28
C SER A 105 -2.60 14.49 -10.74
N THR A 106 -3.60 13.92 -11.39
CA THR A 106 -3.66 13.71 -12.85
C THR A 106 -4.34 14.90 -13.53
N ARG A 107 -4.07 15.11 -14.82
CA ARG A 107 -4.74 16.16 -15.61
C ARG A 107 -6.07 15.70 -16.18
N LYS A 108 -6.19 14.44 -16.58
CA LYS A 108 -7.29 13.92 -17.41
C LYS A 108 -7.86 12.58 -16.96
N ILE A 109 -7.03 11.71 -16.38
CA ILE A 109 -7.41 10.32 -16.07
C ILE A 109 -7.62 10.08 -14.58
N PRO A 110 -8.38 9.06 -14.17
CA PRO A 110 -8.53 8.72 -12.76
C PRO A 110 -7.21 8.31 -12.11
N MET A 111 -7.03 8.72 -10.85
CA MET A 111 -5.95 8.23 -9.99
C MET A 111 -6.54 7.51 -8.78
N ILE A 112 -6.21 6.23 -8.60
CA ILE A 112 -6.83 5.34 -7.61
C ILE A 112 -5.82 5.02 -6.50
N TYR A 113 -6.17 5.40 -5.28
CA TYR A 113 -5.35 5.21 -4.10
C TYR A 113 -5.90 4.08 -3.22
N PRO A 114 -5.10 3.06 -2.87
CA PRO A 114 -5.58 1.96 -2.04
C PRO A 114 -5.93 2.42 -0.62
N CYS A 115 -5.28 3.46 -0.08
CA CYS A 115 -5.64 4.03 1.23
C CYS A 115 -7.07 4.58 1.24
N GLU A 116 -7.46 5.32 0.19
CA GLU A 116 -8.81 5.89 0.05
C GLU A 116 -9.87 4.81 -0.17
N LEU A 117 -9.52 3.73 -0.88
CA LEU A 117 -10.37 2.55 -1.00
C LEU A 117 -10.58 1.86 0.35
N LEU A 118 -9.50 1.62 1.10
CA LEU A 118 -9.58 1.00 2.43
C LEU A 118 -10.46 1.83 3.37
N ASN A 119 -10.23 3.15 3.45
CA ASN A 119 -10.99 4.05 4.32
C ASN A 119 -12.51 3.97 4.08
N ARG A 120 -12.95 3.75 2.84
CA ARG A 120 -14.38 3.69 2.46
C ARG A 120 -14.96 2.28 2.55
N LEU A 121 -14.16 1.25 2.27
CA LEU A 121 -14.64 -0.13 2.16
C LEU A 121 -14.52 -0.91 3.47
N VAL A 122 -13.48 -0.68 4.26
CA VAL A 122 -13.26 -1.41 5.53
C VAL A 122 -14.41 -1.22 6.52
N PRO A 123 -14.99 -0.01 6.73
CA PRO A 123 -16.14 0.16 7.63
C PRO A 123 -17.36 -0.68 7.23
N LEU A 124 -17.50 -1.02 5.94
CA LEU A 124 -18.57 -1.87 5.42
C LEU A 124 -18.29 -3.37 5.60
N MET A 125 -17.05 -3.75 5.93
CA MET A 125 -16.58 -5.14 6.03
C MET A 125 -16.48 -5.66 7.48
N THR A 126 -16.54 -4.77 8.46
CA THR A 126 -16.59 -5.10 9.90
C THR A 126 -18.04 -5.00 10.41
N LYS A 127 -18.49 -6.00 11.16
CA LYS A 127 -19.82 -5.97 11.81
C LYS A 127 -19.72 -5.30 13.18
N LYS A 128 -18.60 -5.48 13.88
CA LYS A 128 -18.35 -4.94 15.22
C LYS A 128 -17.82 -3.51 15.21
N SER A 129 -17.44 -2.97 14.04
CA SER A 129 -16.70 -1.70 13.96
C SER A 129 -15.39 -1.76 14.77
N ASP A 130 -14.79 -2.96 14.86
CA ASP A 130 -13.61 -3.25 15.67
C ASP A 130 -12.59 -4.00 14.83
N ILE A 131 -11.46 -3.34 14.54
CA ILE A 131 -10.45 -3.83 13.59
C ILE A 131 -9.06 -3.90 14.23
N ILE A 132 -8.22 -4.77 13.67
CA ILE A 132 -6.78 -4.74 13.87
C ILE A 132 -6.12 -4.18 12.60
N CYS A 133 -5.37 -3.08 12.73
CA CYS A 133 -4.52 -2.55 11.65
C CYS A 133 -3.09 -3.11 11.78
N MET A 134 -2.61 -3.85 10.78
CA MET A 134 -1.21 -4.25 10.70
C MET A 134 -0.40 -3.18 9.96
N THR A 135 0.65 -2.66 10.59
CA THR A 135 1.58 -1.68 10.00
C THR A 135 2.98 -2.27 9.85
N PRO A 136 3.80 -1.76 8.91
CA PRO A 136 5.14 -2.32 8.71
C PRO A 136 6.17 -1.86 9.76
N SER A 137 5.89 -0.77 10.50
CA SER A 137 6.80 -0.19 11.50
C SER A 137 6.06 0.22 12.78
N PRO A 138 6.69 0.09 13.97
CA PRO A 138 6.13 0.60 15.22
C PRO A 138 5.90 2.12 15.17
N LEU A 139 6.74 2.84 14.42
CA LEU A 139 6.63 4.30 14.24
C LEU A 139 5.32 4.73 13.57
N GLN A 140 4.61 3.80 12.92
CA GLN A 140 3.36 4.09 12.20
C GLN A 140 2.11 3.67 12.97
N THR A 141 2.26 3.08 14.16
CA THR A 141 1.12 2.56 14.94
C THR A 141 0.18 3.68 15.38
N GLU A 142 0.70 4.71 16.05
CA GLU A 142 -0.08 5.87 16.48
C GLU A 142 -0.76 6.57 15.31
N GLN A 143 -0.04 6.76 14.20
CA GLN A 143 -0.60 7.32 12.98
C GLN A 143 -1.72 6.44 12.40
N CYS A 144 -1.55 5.12 12.38
CA CYS A 144 -2.59 4.20 11.90
C CYS A 144 -3.85 4.32 12.77
N GLU A 145 -3.71 4.31 14.10
CA GLU A 145 -4.85 4.43 15.01
C GLU A 145 -5.56 5.77 14.86
N ASN A 146 -4.82 6.88 14.79
CA ASN A 146 -5.39 8.22 14.60
C ASN A 146 -6.16 8.35 13.27
N LYS A 147 -5.73 7.62 12.24
CA LYS A 147 -6.48 7.51 10.98
C LYS A 147 -7.76 6.70 11.17
N TRP A 148 -7.66 5.47 11.67
CA TRP A 148 -8.78 4.53 11.69
C TRP A 148 -9.88 4.87 12.68
N LYS A 149 -9.57 5.57 13.79
CA LYS A 149 -10.59 6.09 14.73
C LYS A 149 -11.59 7.06 14.08
N LYS A 150 -11.32 7.54 12.86
CA LYS A 150 -12.25 8.36 12.07
C LYS A 150 -13.27 7.53 11.28
N TYR A 151 -13.02 6.23 11.12
CA TYR A 151 -13.76 5.34 10.22
C TYR A 151 -14.42 4.15 10.92
N VAL A 152 -13.90 3.74 12.08
CA VAL A 152 -14.42 2.63 12.90
C VAL A 152 -14.41 3.02 14.38
N ASP A 153 -15.21 2.32 15.20
CA ASP A 153 -15.38 2.62 16.62
C ASP A 153 -14.16 2.20 17.45
N HIS A 154 -13.55 1.06 17.08
CA HIS A 154 -12.39 0.50 17.75
C HIS A 154 -11.32 0.09 16.74
N VAL A 155 -10.07 0.43 17.07
CA VAL A 155 -8.90 0.01 16.31
C VAL A 155 -7.74 -0.26 17.25
N LYS A 156 -7.03 -1.37 17.01
CA LYS A 156 -5.71 -1.64 17.56
C LYS A 156 -4.69 -1.70 16.42
N ALA A 157 -3.66 -0.87 16.45
CA ALA A 157 -2.53 -1.02 15.51
C ALA A 157 -1.48 -1.99 16.07
N VAL A 158 -0.98 -2.89 15.22
CA VAL A 158 0.09 -3.84 15.55
C VAL A 158 1.14 -3.80 14.45
N SER A 159 2.42 -3.69 14.83
CA SER A 159 3.50 -3.62 13.86
C SER A 159 4.06 -5.00 13.54
N ALA A 160 4.10 -5.36 12.26
CA ALA A 160 4.83 -6.51 11.75
C ALA A 160 5.24 -6.26 10.29
N SER A 161 6.54 -6.09 10.03
CA SER A 161 7.01 -5.70 8.69
C SER A 161 6.75 -6.80 7.65
N PRO A 162 6.16 -6.48 6.48
CA PRO A 162 6.05 -7.41 5.35
C PRO A 162 7.40 -7.66 4.67
N TYR A 163 8.44 -6.92 5.02
CA TYR A 163 9.79 -7.05 4.47
C TYR A 163 10.77 -7.67 5.46
N GLY A 164 10.29 -8.07 6.64
CA GLY A 164 11.08 -8.72 7.67
C GLY A 164 10.93 -10.24 7.66
N GLU A 165 11.41 -10.87 8.73
CA GLU A 165 11.35 -12.32 8.91
C GLU A 165 9.90 -12.82 9.06
N TRP A 166 9.62 -13.98 8.45
CA TRP A 166 8.30 -14.62 8.52
C TRP A 166 7.85 -14.89 9.96
N ASP A 167 8.77 -15.32 10.83
CA ASP A 167 8.52 -15.57 12.25
C ASP A 167 7.95 -14.35 12.98
N ALA A 168 8.32 -13.13 12.57
CA ALA A 168 7.78 -11.91 13.16
C ALA A 168 6.30 -11.71 12.81
N LEU A 169 5.91 -12.06 11.58
CA LEU A 169 4.51 -12.03 11.13
C LEU A 169 3.68 -13.09 11.87
N GLU A 170 4.22 -14.30 12.04
CA GLU A 170 3.52 -15.35 12.79
C GLU A 170 3.31 -15.00 14.25
N LYS A 171 4.33 -14.42 14.90
CA LYS A 171 4.22 -13.93 16.28
C LYS A 171 3.15 -12.85 16.41
N ALA A 172 3.10 -11.91 15.48
CA ALA A 172 2.08 -10.88 15.47
C ALA A 172 0.67 -11.47 15.26
N ALA A 173 0.53 -12.48 14.39
CA ALA A 173 -0.74 -13.20 14.22
C ALA A 173 -1.18 -13.91 15.52
N GLU A 174 -0.25 -14.53 16.25
CA GLU A 174 -0.56 -15.17 17.53
C GLU A 174 -0.94 -14.14 18.61
N GLU A 175 -0.26 -12.98 18.67
CA GLU A 175 -0.60 -11.89 19.59
C GLU A 175 -2.05 -11.41 19.43
N ILE A 176 -2.52 -11.27 18.19
CA ILE A 176 -3.84 -10.72 17.88
C ILE A 176 -4.94 -11.78 17.79
N LYS A 177 -4.59 -13.07 17.87
CA LYS A 177 -5.50 -14.19 17.68
C LYS A 177 -6.72 -14.14 18.59
N ASN A 178 -6.52 -13.82 19.87
CA ASN A 178 -7.58 -13.78 20.89
C ASN A 178 -8.24 -12.39 21.01
N SER A 179 -7.93 -11.45 20.11
CA SER A 179 -8.63 -10.17 20.06
C SER A 179 -10.09 -10.34 19.66
N GLU A 180 -10.95 -9.48 20.21
CA GLU A 180 -12.38 -9.40 19.91
C GLU A 180 -12.69 -8.75 18.55
N ALA A 181 -11.73 -8.03 17.98
CA ALA A 181 -11.85 -7.42 16.66
C ALA A 181 -12.24 -8.46 15.60
N ASP A 182 -13.14 -8.11 14.67
CA ASP A 182 -13.69 -9.06 13.71
C ASP A 182 -13.04 -8.98 12.30
N LEU A 183 -12.13 -8.03 12.12
CA LEU A 183 -11.46 -7.77 10.85
C LEU A 183 -9.99 -7.38 11.06
N ILE A 184 -9.10 -7.95 10.24
CA ILE A 184 -7.70 -7.55 10.16
C ILE A 184 -7.48 -6.78 8.84
N VAL A 185 -6.85 -5.62 8.92
CA VAL A 185 -6.44 -4.82 7.77
C VAL A 185 -4.92 -4.85 7.67
N LEU A 186 -4.38 -5.44 6.61
CA LEU A 186 -2.95 -5.43 6.34
C LEU A 186 -2.55 -4.10 5.67
N ASP A 187 -2.46 -3.01 6.43
CA ASP A 187 -2.40 -1.61 5.95
C ASP A 187 -1.03 -1.20 5.37
N CYS A 188 -0.49 -2.04 4.49
CA CYS A 188 0.68 -1.76 3.66
C CYS A 188 0.49 -2.45 2.32
N ILE A 189 0.86 -1.77 1.23
CA ILE A 189 0.91 -2.41 -0.08
C ILE A 189 1.89 -3.59 -0.11
N GLY A 190 2.87 -3.62 0.81
CA GLY A 190 3.95 -4.62 0.91
C GLY A 190 3.51 -6.01 1.38
N TYR A 191 2.37 -6.15 2.06
CA TYR A 191 1.87 -7.47 2.48
C TYR A 191 1.41 -8.31 1.30
N THR A 192 1.73 -9.61 1.30
CA THR A 192 1.41 -10.52 0.20
C THR A 192 0.09 -11.27 0.42
N GLN A 193 -0.41 -11.93 -0.63
CA GLN A 193 -1.53 -12.87 -0.52
C GLN A 193 -1.21 -14.05 0.41
N GLU A 194 0.03 -14.51 0.43
CA GLU A 194 0.51 -15.55 1.34
C GLU A 194 0.39 -15.09 2.81
N MET A 195 0.84 -13.87 3.11
CA MET A 195 0.69 -13.29 4.45
C MET A 195 -0.78 -13.14 4.83
N LYS A 196 -1.64 -12.67 3.91
CA LYS A 196 -3.10 -12.59 4.11
C LYS A 196 -3.68 -13.95 4.52
N LYS A 197 -3.30 -15.02 3.81
CA LYS A 197 -3.74 -16.38 4.10
C LYS A 197 -3.26 -16.85 5.47
N MET A 198 -1.98 -16.63 5.80
CA MET A 198 -1.41 -16.96 7.11
C MET A 198 -2.17 -16.28 8.26
N PHE A 199 -2.42 -14.96 8.17
CA PHE A 199 -3.16 -14.23 9.18
C PHE A 199 -4.59 -14.77 9.32
N ALA A 200 -5.27 -15.06 8.21
CA ALA A 200 -6.63 -15.62 8.24
C ALA A 200 -6.67 -17.00 8.91
N GLU A 201 -5.73 -17.88 8.58
CA GLU A 201 -5.65 -19.24 9.12
C GLU A 201 -5.31 -19.26 10.61
N LYS A 202 -4.32 -18.48 11.05
CA LYS A 202 -3.90 -18.47 12.47
C LYS A 202 -4.92 -17.80 13.39
N THR A 203 -5.61 -16.75 12.91
CA THR A 203 -6.51 -15.94 13.74
C THR A 203 -7.98 -16.33 13.63
N GLY A 204 -8.37 -17.03 12.55
CA GLY A 204 -9.76 -17.31 12.20
C GLY A 204 -10.56 -16.06 11.79
N LYS A 205 -9.90 -14.90 11.62
CA LYS A 205 -10.54 -13.62 11.29
C LYS A 205 -10.53 -13.36 9.79
N LYS A 206 -11.44 -12.51 9.33
CA LYS A 206 -11.40 -11.98 7.97
C LYS A 206 -10.20 -11.04 7.83
N VAL A 207 -9.56 -11.05 6.67
CA VAL A 207 -8.38 -10.22 6.38
C VAL A 207 -8.59 -9.43 5.10
N VAL A 208 -8.32 -8.13 5.13
CA VAL A 208 -8.31 -7.24 3.96
C VAL A 208 -6.87 -6.99 3.54
N LEU A 209 -6.61 -7.12 2.24
CA LEU A 209 -5.29 -6.91 1.66
C LEU A 209 -5.34 -5.80 0.61
N PRO A 210 -4.60 -4.69 0.78
CA PRO A 210 -4.72 -3.50 -0.08
C PRO A 210 -4.42 -3.76 -1.55
N ARG A 211 -3.36 -4.52 -1.87
CA ARG A 211 -2.93 -4.75 -3.25
C ARG A 211 -3.98 -5.50 -4.08
N THR A 212 -4.60 -6.53 -3.50
CA THR A 212 -5.63 -7.31 -4.20
C THR A 212 -6.98 -6.59 -4.21
N LEU A 213 -7.27 -5.77 -3.18
CA LEU A 213 -8.45 -4.90 -3.18
C LEU A 213 -8.36 -3.85 -4.29
N LEU A 214 -7.22 -3.17 -4.40
CA LEU A 214 -6.93 -2.19 -5.44
C LEU A 214 -7.14 -2.80 -6.82
N ALA A 215 -6.51 -3.95 -7.08
CA ALA A 215 -6.59 -4.62 -8.37
C ALA A 215 -8.04 -5.00 -8.74
N ARG A 216 -8.84 -5.51 -7.79
CA ARG A 216 -10.25 -5.86 -8.03
C ARG A 216 -11.14 -4.64 -8.30
N VAL A 217 -10.88 -3.52 -7.64
CA VAL A 217 -11.62 -2.27 -7.90
C VAL A 217 -11.22 -1.69 -9.26
N VAL A 218 -9.94 -1.77 -9.61
CA VAL A 218 -9.45 -1.35 -10.92
C VAL A 218 -10.00 -2.26 -12.03
N SER A 219 -10.08 -3.58 -11.80
CA SER A 219 -10.57 -4.53 -12.80
C SER A 219 -12.04 -4.26 -13.17
N GLU A 220 -12.87 -3.84 -12.21
CA GLU A 220 -14.25 -3.39 -12.48
C GLU A 220 -14.33 -2.26 -13.52
N LEU A 221 -13.29 -1.42 -13.64
CA LEU A 221 -13.23 -0.35 -14.63
C LEU A 221 -12.66 -0.81 -15.99
N THR A 222 -12.02 -1.98 -16.05
CA THR A 222 -11.25 -2.44 -17.21
C THR A 222 -11.79 -3.71 -17.84
N ASP A 223 -12.60 -4.49 -17.14
CA ASP A 223 -13.19 -5.75 -17.58
C ASP A 223 -14.41 -5.47 -18.47
N ILE A 224 -14.18 -5.02 -19.71
CA ILE A 224 -15.20 -4.68 -20.72
C ILE A 224 -15.06 -5.54 -21.97
#